data_AF-B4EMD8-F1
#
_entry.id   AF-B4EMD8-F1
#
_cell.length_a   1.000
_cell.length_b   1.000
_cell.length_c   1.000
_cell.angle_alpha   90.00
_cell.angle_beta   90.00
_cell.angle_gamma   90.00
#
_symmetry.space_group_name_H-M   'P 1'
#
loop_
_entity.id
_entity.type
_entity.pdbx_description
1 polymer ?
#
loop_
_entity_poly.entity_id
_entity_poly.type
_entity_poly.pdbx_seq_one_letter_code
_entity_poly.pdbx_strand_id
1 'polypeptide(L)'
;MCLCVAAGSASAQQSLRDALSNYQAQLQNNATDQFCDSLKTFGGLAAQANKKGISRYKFKDVTARMIARQPDLTPAQRPVVTRVALNIADDIYMHGITDESDGIAEARLNCVEQVQSGL
;
A
#
# COMPACT_ATOMS: atom_id res chain seq x y z
N MET A 1 26.57 46.95 -28.99
CA MET A 1 26.84 46.27 -27.71
C MET A 1 25.56 45.57 -27.28
N CYS A 2 25.42 44.29 -27.65
CA CYS A 2 24.31 43.43 -27.21
C CYS A 2 24.69 42.76 -25.89
N LEU A 3 23.87 42.92 -24.85
CA LEU A 3 23.75 41.94 -23.77
C LEU A 3 22.28 41.89 -23.35
N CYS A 4 21.52 41.04 -24.05
CA CYS A 4 20.23 40.56 -23.60
C CYS A 4 20.46 39.67 -22.37
N VAL A 5 20.31 40.23 -21.17
CA VAL A 5 20.31 39.43 -19.94
C VAL A 5 18.94 38.76 -19.83
N ALA A 6 18.94 37.44 -19.98
CA ALA A 6 17.76 36.59 -19.93
C ALA A 6 17.00 36.79 -18.61
N ALA A 7 15.84 37.44 -18.69
CA ALA A 7 14.80 37.37 -17.67
C ALA A 7 14.12 35.99 -17.73
N GLY A 8 14.85 34.93 -17.35
CA GLY A 8 14.26 33.64 -16.99
C GLY A 8 13.70 33.74 -15.57
N SER A 9 12.79 34.69 -15.34
CA SER A 9 12.51 35.25 -14.02
C SER A 9 11.50 34.40 -13.26
N ALA A 10 11.98 33.62 -12.28
CA ALA A 10 11.28 33.03 -11.14
C ALA A 10 10.06 32.10 -11.41
N SER A 11 9.13 32.46 -12.30
CA SER A 11 7.93 31.70 -12.64
C SER A 11 8.22 30.35 -13.30
N ALA A 12 9.25 30.27 -14.16
CA ALA A 12 9.69 29.02 -14.77
C ALA A 12 10.42 28.09 -13.80
N GLN A 13 11.09 28.65 -12.78
CA GLN A 13 11.71 27.86 -11.71
C GLN A 13 10.67 27.40 -10.68
N GLN A 14 9.65 28.22 -10.41
CA GLN A 14 8.52 27.88 -9.55
C GLN A 14 7.68 26.77 -10.20
N SER A 15 7.32 26.91 -11.48
CA SER A 15 6.57 25.88 -12.20
C SER A 15 7.34 24.56 -12.33
N LEU A 16 8.67 24.61 -12.46
CA LEU A 16 9.51 23.42 -12.42
C LEU A 16 9.53 22.76 -11.03
N ARG A 17 9.62 23.53 -9.93
CA ARG A 17 9.52 22.99 -8.57
C ARG A 17 8.15 22.37 -8.31
N ASP A 18 7.08 23.04 -8.73
CA ASP A 18 5.72 22.53 -8.57
C ASP A 18 5.51 21.26 -9.41
N ALA A 19 6.04 21.22 -10.65
CA ALA A 19 6.02 20.02 -11.49
C ALA A 19 6.84 18.86 -10.89
N LEU A 20 8.02 19.15 -10.32
CA LEU A 20 8.84 18.14 -9.64
C LEU A 20 8.17 17.63 -8.36
N SER A 21 7.56 18.52 -7.57
CA SER A 21 6.81 18.15 -6.36
C SER A 21 5.59 17.29 -6.70
N ASN A 22 4.83 17.67 -7.74
CA ASN A 22 3.69 16.90 -8.23
C ASN A 22 4.12 15.54 -8.80
N TYR A 23 5.24 15.50 -9.53
CA TYR A 23 5.80 14.26 -10.04
C TYR A 23 6.28 13.34 -8.92
N GLN A 24 6.91 13.89 -7.88
CA GLN A 24 7.32 13.14 -6.69
C GLN A 24 6.10 12.59 -5.93
N ALA A 25 5.03 13.36 -5.79
CA ALA A 25 3.77 12.89 -5.20
C ALA A 25 3.11 11.78 -6.05
N GLN A 26 3.13 11.90 -7.39
CA GLN A 26 2.64 10.84 -8.29
C GLN A 26 3.47 9.56 -8.19
N LEU A 27 4.79 9.67 -8.08
CA LEU A 27 5.66 8.51 -7.88
C LEU A 27 5.39 7.81 -6.54
N GLN A 28 5.16 8.56 -5.47
CA GLN A 28 4.79 8.00 -4.16
C GLN A 28 3.41 7.34 -4.19
N ASN A 29 2.43 7.95 -4.85
CA ASN A 29 1.10 7.36 -5.02
C ASN A 29 1.17 6.07 -5.84
N ASN A 30 1.89 6.06 -6.97
CA ASN A 30 2.05 4.87 -7.78
C ASN A 30 2.76 3.73 -7.03
N ALA A 31 3.78 4.05 -6.22
CA ALA A 31 4.46 3.05 -5.40
C ALA A 31 3.54 2.50 -4.29
N THR A 32 2.71 3.37 -3.69
CA THR A 32 1.71 2.99 -2.69
C THR A 32 0.63 2.11 -3.30
N ASP A 33 0.11 2.47 -4.47
CA ASP A 33 -0.90 1.68 -5.19
C ASP A 33 -0.34 0.31 -5.57
N GLN A 34 0.88 0.24 -6.10
CA GLN A 34 1.52 -1.05 -6.41
C GLN A 34 1.75 -1.92 -5.17
N PHE A 35 2.14 -1.30 -4.05
CA PHE A 35 2.28 -1.98 -2.77
C PHE A 35 0.94 -2.52 -2.27
N CYS A 36 -0.11 -1.70 -2.27
CA CYS A 36 -1.44 -2.12 -1.83
C CYS A 36 -2.09 -3.13 -2.79
N ASP A 37 -1.79 -3.05 -4.08
CA ASP A 37 -2.19 -4.07 -5.06
C ASP A 37 -1.53 -5.43 -4.78
N SER A 38 -0.31 -5.45 -4.26
CA SER A 38 0.34 -6.71 -3.85
C SER A 38 -0.33 -7.35 -2.63
N LEU A 39 -1.07 -6.57 -1.84
CA LEU A 39 -1.73 -7.00 -0.60
C LEU A 39 -3.19 -7.43 -0.79
N LYS A 40 -3.83 -7.06 -1.90
CA LYS A 40 -5.24 -7.40 -2.16
C LYS A 40 -5.53 -8.90 -2.11
N THR A 41 -4.56 -9.72 -2.52
CA THR A 41 -4.67 -11.18 -2.46
C THR A 41 -4.84 -11.67 -1.03
N PHE A 42 -4.20 -11.04 -0.04
CA PHE A 42 -4.41 -11.40 1.36
C PHE A 42 -5.82 -11.06 1.83
N GLY A 43 -6.40 -9.95 1.36
CA GLY A 43 -7.77 -9.57 1.63
C GLY A 43 -8.78 -10.61 1.15
N GLY A 44 -8.72 -10.98 -0.13
CA GLY A 44 -9.58 -12.01 -0.69
C GLY A 44 -9.42 -13.36 0.01
N LEU A 45 -8.18 -13.77 0.29
CA LEU A 45 -7.90 -15.01 1.03
C LEU A 45 -8.41 -14.98 2.47
N ALA A 46 -8.32 -13.83 3.15
CA ALA A 46 -8.84 -13.66 4.52
C ALA A 46 -10.37 -13.78 4.54
N ALA A 47 -11.07 -13.15 3.59
CA ALA A 47 -12.52 -13.25 3.49
C ALA A 47 -12.97 -14.69 3.18
N GLN A 48 -12.29 -15.37 2.24
CA GLN A 48 -12.55 -16.78 1.96
C GLN A 48 -12.26 -17.68 3.17
N ALA A 49 -11.20 -17.40 3.94
CA ALA A 49 -10.87 -18.13 5.16
C ALA A 49 -11.94 -17.92 6.24
N ASN A 50 -12.42 -16.69 6.40
CA ASN A 50 -13.50 -16.33 7.31
C ASN A 50 -14.81 -17.06 6.93
N LYS A 51 -15.15 -17.08 5.63
CA LYS A 51 -16.29 -17.83 5.09
C LYS A 51 -16.24 -19.34 5.42
N LYS A 52 -15.03 -19.90 5.47
CA LYS A 52 -14.77 -21.31 5.81
C LYS A 52 -14.70 -21.57 7.32
N GLY A 53 -14.91 -20.55 8.17
CA GLY A 53 -14.79 -20.68 9.62
C GLY A 53 -13.36 -20.91 10.13
N ILE A 54 -12.35 -20.60 9.32
CA ILE A 54 -10.95 -20.68 9.75
C ILE A 54 -10.71 -19.56 10.76
N SER A 55 -10.09 -19.84 11.91
CA SER A 55 -9.85 -18.82 12.91
C SER A 55 -8.89 -17.73 12.40
N ARG A 56 -9.14 -16.47 12.81
CA ARG A 56 -8.27 -15.32 12.50
C ARG A 56 -6.81 -15.59 12.85
N TYR A 57 -6.56 -16.23 13.99
CA TYR A 57 -5.22 -16.54 14.48
C TYR A 57 -4.49 -17.52 13.57
N LYS A 58 -5.20 -18.55 13.08
CA LYS A 58 -4.64 -19.53 12.15
C LYS A 58 -4.33 -18.89 10.79
N PHE A 59 -5.22 -18.04 10.30
CA PHE A 59 -4.98 -17.30 9.06
C PHE A 59 -3.73 -16.39 9.18
N LYS A 60 -3.67 -15.57 10.23
CA LYS A 60 -2.54 -14.67 10.51
C LYS A 60 -1.20 -15.41 10.62
N ASP A 61 -1.17 -16.56 11.30
CA ASP A 61 0.04 -17.38 11.43
C ASP A 61 0.49 -17.99 10.09
N VAL A 62 -0.43 -18.43 9.24
CA VAL A 62 -0.11 -18.89 7.88
C VAL A 62 0.41 -17.73 7.04
N THR A 63 -0.27 -16.58 7.05
CA THR A 63 0.11 -15.38 6.30
C THR A 63 1.49 -14.88 6.70
N ALA A 64 1.79 -14.77 7.99
CA ALA A 64 3.10 -14.38 8.48
C ALA A 64 4.22 -15.32 7.98
N ARG A 65 3.96 -16.63 7.98
CA ARG A 65 4.92 -17.63 7.45
C ARG A 65 5.08 -17.56 5.94
N MET A 66 4.03 -17.24 5.19
CA MET A 66 4.10 -17.04 3.74
C MET A 66 4.97 -15.82 3.41
N ILE A 67 4.72 -14.68 4.07
CA ILE A 67 5.48 -13.43 3.87
C ILE A 67 6.95 -13.62 4.28
N ALA A 68 7.22 -14.36 5.37
CA ALA A 68 8.59 -14.67 5.79
C ALA A 68 9.37 -15.54 4.79
N ARG A 69 8.69 -16.21 3.86
CA ARG A 69 9.30 -17.05 2.82
C ARG A 69 9.28 -16.39 1.44
N GLN A 70 8.70 -15.19 1.32
CA GLN A 70 8.65 -14.47 0.05
C GLN A 70 10.07 -13.99 -0.34
N PRO A 71 10.60 -14.45 -1.49
CA PRO A 71 11.98 -14.16 -1.91
C PRO A 71 12.15 -12.75 -2.50
N ASP A 72 11.06 -12.12 -2.91
CA ASP A 72 10.95 -10.80 -3.52
C ASP A 72 10.91 -9.64 -2.50
N LEU A 73 10.70 -9.94 -1.21
CA LEU A 73 10.69 -8.94 -0.15
C LEU A 73 12.06 -8.75 0.47
N THR A 74 12.56 -7.51 0.40
CA THR A 74 13.78 -7.12 1.13
C THR A 74 13.58 -7.19 2.65
N PRO A 75 14.66 -7.29 3.45
CA PRO A 75 14.56 -7.28 4.92
C PRO A 75 13.82 -6.06 5.48
N ALA A 76 13.90 -4.91 4.82
CA ALA A 76 13.21 -3.68 5.24
C ALA A 76 11.71 -3.68 4.90
N GLN A 77 11.31 -4.25 3.78
CA GLN A 77 9.91 -4.32 3.35
C GLN A 77 9.11 -5.36 4.13
N ARG A 78 9.75 -6.49 4.48
CA ARG A 78 9.10 -7.63 5.13
C ARG A 78 8.30 -7.28 6.40
N PRO A 79 8.83 -6.51 7.38
CA PRO A 79 8.04 -6.15 8.56
C PRO A 79 6.84 -5.26 8.23
N VAL A 80 6.97 -4.36 7.24
CA VAL A 80 5.88 -3.48 6.79
C VAL A 80 4.77 -4.30 6.14
N VAL A 81 5.10 -5.14 5.15
CA VAL A 81 4.15 -6.03 4.46
C VAL A 81 3.44 -6.94 5.46
N THR A 82 4.20 -7.51 6.40
CA THR A 82 3.64 -8.38 7.45
C THR A 82 2.63 -7.62 8.30
N ARG A 83 2.99 -6.43 8.80
CA ARG A 83 2.10 -5.62 9.64
C ARG A 83 0.80 -5.28 8.91
N VAL A 84 0.91 -4.77 7.67
CA VAL A 84 -0.26 -4.35 6.89
C VAL A 84 -1.17 -5.54 6.60
N ALA A 85 -0.61 -6.67 6.14
CA ALA A 85 -1.39 -7.88 5.86
C ALA A 85 -2.10 -8.46 7.10
N LEU A 86 -1.46 -8.39 8.27
CA LEU A 86 -2.05 -8.87 9.52
C LEU A 86 -3.16 -7.95 10.04
N ASN A 87 -3.04 -6.64 9.85
CA ASN A 87 -4.08 -5.66 10.21
C ASN A 87 -5.31 -5.81 9.29
N ILE A 88 -5.09 -5.96 7.98
CA ILE A 88 -6.15 -6.27 7.01
C ILE A 88 -6.93 -7.52 7.43
N ALA A 89 -6.19 -8.56 7.87
CA ALA A 89 -6.83 -9.77 8.36
C ALA A 89 -7.63 -9.53 9.65
N ASP A 90 -7.16 -8.69 10.56
CA ASP A 90 -7.95 -8.35 11.75
C ASP A 90 -9.25 -7.64 11.39
N ASP A 91 -9.21 -6.66 10.49
CA ASP A 91 -10.39 -5.88 10.09
C ASP A 91 -11.42 -6.71 9.34
N ILE A 92 -10.99 -7.56 8.40
CA ILE A 92 -11.86 -8.50 7.69
C ILE A 92 -12.61 -9.41 8.68
N TYR A 93 -11.91 -9.92 9.70
CA TYR A 93 -12.53 -10.79 10.70
C TYR A 93 -13.40 -10.01 11.70
N MET A 94 -13.03 -8.78 12.08
CA MET A 94 -13.84 -7.93 12.95
C MET A 94 -15.13 -7.48 12.27
N HIS A 95 -15.08 -7.18 10.98
CA HIS A 95 -16.24 -6.76 10.18
C HIS A 95 -17.06 -7.93 9.63
N GLY A 96 -16.64 -9.18 9.86
CA GLY A 96 -17.37 -10.36 9.38
C GLY A 96 -17.40 -10.48 7.85
N ILE A 97 -16.40 -9.92 7.16
CA ILE A 97 -16.32 -9.93 5.70
C ILE A 97 -16.02 -11.35 5.24
N THR A 98 -16.88 -11.89 4.38
CA THR A 98 -16.79 -13.27 3.87
C THR A 98 -16.85 -13.36 2.35
N ASP A 99 -17.20 -12.26 1.68
CA ASP A 99 -17.09 -12.14 0.23
C ASP A 99 -15.67 -11.76 -0.18
N GLU A 100 -15.15 -12.40 -1.21
CA GLU A 100 -13.79 -12.17 -1.69
C GLU A 100 -13.61 -10.74 -2.23
N SER A 101 -14.61 -10.21 -2.94
CA SER A 101 -14.54 -8.88 -3.54
C SER A 101 -14.55 -7.79 -2.47
N ASP A 102 -15.37 -7.96 -1.43
CA ASP A 102 -15.38 -7.09 -0.25
C ASP A 102 -14.05 -7.18 0.51
N GLY A 103 -13.49 -8.38 0.66
CA GLY A 103 -12.18 -8.57 1.30
C GLY A 103 -11.04 -7.89 0.54
N ILE A 104 -11.08 -7.91 -0.80
CA ILE A 104 -10.13 -7.20 -1.67
C ILE A 104 -10.28 -5.68 -1.50
N ALA A 105 -11.51 -5.17 -1.47
CA ALA A 105 -11.79 -3.76 -1.30
C ALA A 105 -11.31 -3.25 0.06
N GLU A 106 -11.62 -3.99 1.13
CA GLU A 106 -11.18 -3.69 2.50
C GLU A 106 -9.65 -3.65 2.59
N ALA A 107 -8.98 -4.66 2.03
CA ALA A 107 -7.52 -4.73 2.01
C ALA A 107 -6.87 -3.52 1.34
N ARG A 108 -7.46 -3.05 0.24
CA ARG A 108 -6.94 -1.88 -0.48
C ARG A 108 -7.14 -0.59 0.31
N LEU A 109 -8.34 -0.36 0.83
CA LEU A 109 -8.65 0.83 1.64
C LEU A 109 -7.74 0.89 2.86
N ASN A 110 -7.67 -0.20 3.61
CA ASN A 110 -6.89 -0.29 4.81
C ASN A 110 -5.38 -0.12 4.53
N CYS A 111 -4.85 -0.72 3.47
CA CYS A 111 -3.45 -0.50 3.09
C CYS A 111 -3.15 0.98 2.78
N VAL A 112 -4.02 1.66 2.04
CA VAL A 112 -3.84 3.09 1.70
C VAL A 112 -3.86 3.95 2.97
N GLU A 113 -4.80 3.71 3.88
CA GLU A 113 -4.88 4.42 5.16
C GLU A 113 -3.64 4.18 6.03
N GLN A 114 -3.15 2.94 6.04
CA GLN A 114 -1.93 2.57 6.74
C GLN A 114 -0.70 3.31 6.18
N VAL A 115 -0.54 3.37 4.85
CA VAL A 115 0.58 4.11 4.25
C VAL A 115 0.45 5.62 4.47
N GLN A 116 -0.75 6.19 4.36
CA GLN A 116 -0.99 7.63 4.57
C GLN A 116 -0.81 8.07 6.02
N SER A 117 -1.11 7.20 6.98
CA SER A 117 -0.91 7.46 8.42
C SER A 117 0.55 7.29 8.89
N GLY A 118 1.47 6.98 7.96
CA GLY A 118 2.89 6.86 8.25
C GLY A 118 3.27 5.55 8.93
N LEU A 119 2.55 4.45 8.62
CA LEU A 119 2.85 3.13 9.18
C LEU A 119 4.09 2.45 8.62
#